data_AF-A0A2N5GX13-F1
#
_entry.id   AF-A0A2N5GX13-F1
#
_cell.length_a   1.000
_cell.length_b   1.000
_cell.length_c   1.000
_cell.angle_alpha   90.00
_cell.angle_beta   90.00
_cell.angle_gamma   90.00
#
_symmetry.space_group_name_H-M   'P 1'
#
loop_
_entity.id
_entity.type
_entity.pdbx_description
1 polymer ?
#
loop_
_entity_poly.entity_id
_entity_poly.type
_entity_poly.pdbx_seq_one_letter_code
_entity_poly.pdbx_strand_id
1 'polypeptide(L)'
;MKRLRPEQALVREPHPDTFPITEPDQEKIIASVIEFLRKVFPDDSGKWKLTHIYRDKGYINAELRPTKQDLHVFQGKLVVLLIVIRLKR
;
A
#
# COMPACT_ATOMS: atom_id res chain seq x y z
N MET A 1 -11.24 -0.02 20.38
CA MET A 1 -12.57 0.08 19.77
C MET A 1 -13.10 1.49 20.03
N LYS A 2 -13.00 2.43 19.08
CA LYS A 2 -13.46 3.82 19.28
C LYS A 2 -14.96 3.90 18.99
N ARG A 3 -15.71 4.46 19.95
CA ARG A 3 -17.17 4.63 19.93
C ARG A 3 -17.53 5.79 18.98
N LEU A 4 -18.20 5.50 17.88
CA LEU A 4 -18.72 6.49 16.93
C LEU A 4 -19.84 7.30 17.60
N ARG A 5 -19.73 8.63 17.60
CA ARG A 5 -20.80 9.54 18.03
C ARG A 5 -21.52 10.12 16.80
N PRO A 6 -22.85 10.28 16.82
CA PRO A 6 -23.65 10.68 15.65
C PRO A 6 -23.18 11.99 14.99
N GLU A 7 -22.66 12.90 15.81
CA GLU A 7 -22.10 14.19 15.43
C GLU A 7 -20.88 14.12 14.49
N GLN A 8 -20.13 13.02 14.48
CA GLN A 8 -19.03 12.81 13.51
C GLN A 8 -19.52 12.34 12.13
N ALA A 9 -20.74 11.83 12.01
CA ALA A 9 -21.32 11.40 10.73
C ALA A 9 -21.92 12.56 9.92
N LEU A 10 -22.09 13.74 10.56
CA LEU A 10 -22.71 14.91 9.94
C LEU A 10 -21.72 15.75 9.11
N VAL A 11 -20.44 15.67 9.45
CA VAL A 11 -19.35 16.25 8.66
C VAL A 11 -19.07 15.23 7.55
N ARG A 12 -19.58 15.50 6.35
CA ARG A 12 -19.38 14.67 5.13
C ARG A 12 -17.92 14.62 4.66
N GLU A 13 -16.96 14.73 5.57
CA GLU A 13 -15.55 14.59 5.28
C GLU A 13 -15.31 13.15 4.79
N PRO A 14 -14.82 12.99 3.55
CA PRO A 14 -14.53 11.67 3.01
C PRO A 14 -13.49 10.98 3.90
N HIS A 15 -13.78 9.72 4.26
CA HIS A 15 -12.85 8.91 5.03
C HIS A 15 -11.49 8.89 4.31
N PRO A 16 -10.33 8.93 5.01
CA PRO A 16 -9.01 8.93 4.38
C PRO A 16 -8.80 7.82 3.34
N ASP A 17 -9.45 6.67 3.54
CA ASP A 17 -9.38 5.53 2.61
C ASP A 17 -10.24 5.70 1.34
N THR A 18 -11.15 6.69 1.33
CA THR A 18 -11.99 7.00 0.16
C THR A 18 -11.34 8.00 -0.80
N PHE A 19 -10.22 8.63 -0.41
CA PHE A 19 -9.47 9.45 -1.35
C PHE A 19 -8.96 8.57 -2.51
N PRO A 20 -8.98 9.07 -3.75
CA PRO A 20 -8.39 8.35 -4.87
C PRO A 20 -6.86 8.30 -4.74
N ILE A 21 -6.24 7.21 -5.20
CA ILE A 21 -4.79 7.12 -5.38
C ILE A 21 -4.50 7.62 -6.80
N THR A 22 -3.92 8.81 -6.92
CA THR A 22 -3.65 9.44 -8.21
C THR A 22 -2.42 8.83 -8.90
N GLU A 23 -2.26 8.99 -10.21
CA GLU A 23 -1.07 8.50 -10.93
C GLU A 23 0.25 9.02 -10.34
N PRO A 24 0.40 10.32 -9.98
CA PRO A 24 1.60 10.80 -9.29
C PRO A 24 1.83 10.16 -7.92
N ASP A 25 0.76 9.78 -7.21
CA ASP A 25 0.90 9.02 -5.96
C ASP A 25 1.43 7.61 -6.25
N GLN A 26 0.91 6.95 -7.29
CA GLN A 26 1.35 5.62 -7.72
C GLN A 26 2.84 5.61 -8.06
N GLU A 27 3.34 6.59 -8.80
CA GLU A 27 4.76 6.71 -9.14
C GLU A 27 5.64 6.81 -7.88
N LYS A 28 5.25 7.65 -6.92
CA LYS A 28 5.97 7.80 -5.65
C LYS A 28 5.95 6.51 -4.82
N ILE A 29 4.81 5.83 -4.80
CA ILE A 29 4.64 4.54 -4.12
C ILE A 29 5.56 3.49 -4.76
N ILE A 30 5.56 3.39 -6.09
CA ILE A 30 6.41 2.46 -6.84
C ILE A 30 7.88 2.72 -6.54
N ALA A 31 8.33 3.98 -6.61
CA ALA A 31 9.72 4.34 -6.30
C ALA A 31 10.10 3.94 -4.86
N SER A 32 9.22 4.24 -3.89
CA SER A 32 9.44 3.90 -2.48
C SER A 32 9.51 2.38 -2.25
N VAL A 33 8.65 1.61 -2.92
CA VAL A 33 8.65 0.14 -2.85
C VAL A 33 9.93 -0.43 -3.45
N ILE A 34 10.39 0.09 -4.59
CA ILE A 34 11.66 -0.33 -5.23
C ILE A 34 12.84 -0.07 -4.30
N GLU A 35 12.92 1.13 -3.72
CA GLU A 35 13.99 1.47 -2.76
C GLU A 35 13.96 0.58 -1.53
N PHE A 36 12.77 0.30 -0.99
CA PHE A 36 12.59 -0.59 0.14
C PHE A 36 13.07 -2.01 -0.18
N LEU A 37 12.65 -2.58 -1.31
CA LEU A 37 13.06 -3.91 -1.73
C LEU A 37 14.56 -4.00 -1.95
N ARG A 38 15.18 -2.98 -2.55
CA ARG A 38 16.65 -2.94 -2.72
C ARG A 38 17.40 -2.91 -1.38
N LYS A 39 16.84 -2.27 -0.35
CA LYS A 39 17.47 -2.17 0.98
C LYS A 39 17.27 -3.42 1.82
N VAL A 40 16.05 -3.99 1.82
CA VAL A 40 15.68 -5.10 2.71
C VAL A 40 15.88 -6.47 2.07
N PHE A 41 15.72 -6.56 0.75
CA PHE A 41 15.79 -7.78 -0.04
C PHE A 41 16.68 -7.58 -1.29
N PRO A 42 17.95 -7.17 -1.16
CA PRO A 42 18.81 -6.80 -2.29
C PRO A 42 18.89 -7.90 -3.36
N ASP A 43 19.09 -9.15 -2.94
CA ASP A 43 19.26 -10.32 -3.83
C ASP A 43 17.95 -10.84 -4.44
N ASP A 44 16.82 -10.45 -3.86
CA ASP A 44 15.49 -10.92 -4.24
C ASP A 44 14.62 -9.82 -4.87
N SER A 45 15.11 -8.58 -4.95
CA SER A 45 14.34 -7.41 -5.38
C SER A 45 13.67 -7.56 -6.75
N GLY A 46 14.31 -8.29 -7.69
CA GLY A 46 13.75 -8.61 -9.02
C GLY A 46 12.75 -9.78 -9.06
N LYS A 47 12.55 -10.48 -7.94
CA LYS A 47 11.63 -11.63 -7.84
C LYS A 47 10.20 -11.21 -7.47
N TRP A 48 9.95 -9.93 -7.25
CA TRP A 48 8.65 -9.41 -6.80
C TRP A 48 8.02 -8.51 -7.85
N LYS A 49 6.72 -8.67 -8.06
CA LYS A 49 5.87 -7.85 -8.93
C LYS A 49 4.82 -7.15 -8.08
N LEU A 50 4.70 -5.84 -8.22
CA LEU A 50 3.60 -5.06 -7.64
C LEU A 50 2.32 -5.37 -8.39
N THR A 51 1.32 -5.88 -7.66
CA THR A 51 0.03 -6.29 -8.24
C THR A 51 -1.12 -5.39 -7.84
N HIS A 52 -1.08 -4.84 -6.64
CA HIS A 52 -2.17 -4.00 -6.15
C HIS A 52 -1.67 -2.89 -5.23
N ILE A 53 -2.30 -1.72 -5.35
CA ILE A 53 -2.10 -0.59 -4.44
C ILE A 53 -3.49 -0.20 -3.92
N TYR A 54 -3.67 -0.15 -2.61
CA TYR A 54 -4.96 0.17 -2.01
C TYR A 54 -4.80 0.89 -0.67
N ARG A 55 -5.83 1.64 -0.28
CA ARG A 55 -5.92 2.21 1.07
C ARG A 55 -6.66 1.28 1.99
N ASP A 56 -6.10 1.03 3.17
CA ASP A 56 -6.78 0.33 4.27
C ASP A 56 -6.33 0.94 5.60
N LYS A 57 -7.30 1.33 6.44
CA LYS A 57 -7.10 1.84 7.80
C LYS A 57 -6.17 3.07 7.87
N GLY A 58 -6.23 3.94 6.87
CA GLY A 58 -5.39 5.14 6.77
C GLY A 58 -3.98 4.90 6.24
N TYR A 59 -3.66 3.69 5.78
CA TYR A 59 -2.37 3.33 5.19
C TYR A 59 -2.51 3.06 3.70
N ILE A 60 -1.41 3.28 2.97
CA ILE A 60 -1.29 2.82 1.59
C ILE A 60 -0.57 1.47 1.63
N ASN A 61 -1.23 0.45 1.11
CA ASN A 61 -0.71 -0.90 1.01
C ASN A 61 -0.27 -1.17 -0.42
N ALA A 62 0.95 -1.66 -0.57
CA ALA A 62 1.49 -2.17 -1.82
C ALA A 62 1.60 -3.70 -1.71
N GLU A 63 0.73 -4.42 -2.40
CA GLU A 63 0.78 -5.89 -2.48
C GLU A 63 1.73 -6.33 -3.59
N LEU A 64 2.74 -7.09 -3.21
CA LEU A 64 3.74 -7.69 -4.08
C LEU A 64 3.52 -9.21 -4.12
N ARG A 65 3.65 -9.77 -5.32
CA ARG A 65 3.64 -11.21 -5.56
C ARG A 65 4.92 -11.68 -6.24
N PRO A 66 5.34 -12.93 -6.04
CA PRO A 66 6.46 -13.50 -6.77
C PRO A 66 6.26 -13.42 -8.29
N THR A 67 7.32 -13.10 -9.04
CA THR A 67 7.30 -13.07 -10.50
C THR A 67 7.25 -14.47 -11.09
N LYS A 68 7.92 -15.43 -10.45
CA LYS A 68 7.83 -16.85 -10.77
C LYS A 68 6.71 -17.48 -9.95
N GLN A 69 5.72 -18.00 -10.66
CA GLN A 69 4.68 -18.84 -10.08
C GLN A 69 5.28 -20.23 -9.86
N ASP A 70 5.65 -20.56 -8.63
CA ASP A 70 5.87 -21.96 -8.29
C ASP A 70 4.52 -22.69 -8.38
N LEU A 71 4.57 -23.96 -8.83
CA LEU A 71 3.41 -24.85 -9.00
C LEU A 71 2.66 -25.18 -7.69
N HIS A 72 3.02 -24.53 -6.60
CA HIS A 72 2.36 -24.66 -5.31
C HIS A 72 1.02 -23.91 -5.32
N VAL A 73 -0.01 -24.58 -4.81
CA VAL A 73 -1.39 -24.06 -4.67
C VAL A 73 -1.45 -22.78 -3.82
N PHE A 74 -0.46 -22.57 -2.96
CA PHE A 74 -0.26 -21.35 -2.18
C PHE A 74 1.04 -20.65 -2.59
N GLN A 75 0.91 -19.47 -3.17
CA GLN A 75 2.04 -18.58 -3.42
C GLN A 75 2.08 -17.53 -2.30
N GLY A 76 3.25 -17.35 -1.69
CA GLY A 76 3.44 -16.32 -0.67
C GLY A 76 3.15 -14.91 -1.22
N LYS A 77 2.60 -14.02 -0.39
CA LYS A 77 2.43 -12.60 -0.72
C LYS A 77 3.23 -11.74 0.24
N LEU A 78 3.81 -10.66 -0.27
CA LEU A 78 4.47 -9.64 0.54
C LEU A 78 3.62 -8.37 0.48
N VAL A 79 3.26 -7.83 1.63
CA VAL A 79 2.52 -6.56 1.71
C VAL A 79 3.43 -5.52 2.32
N VAL A 80 3.82 -4.52 1.54
CA VAL A 80 4.56 -3.36 2.03
C VAL A 80 3.55 -2.33 2.50
N LEU A 81 3.57 -2.06 3.80
CA LEU A 81 2.75 -1.02 4.42
C LEU A 81 3.51 0.31 4.36
N LEU A 82 3.06 1.22 3.51
CA LEU A 82 3.60 2.57 3.44
C LEU A 82 2.79 3.47 4.38
N ILE A 83 3.49 4.04 5.35
CA ILE A 83 2.94 5.09 6.19
C ILE A 83 2.73 6.30 5.29
N VAL A 84 1.49 6.82 5.25
CA VAL A 84 1.24 8.14 4.68
C VAL A 84 1.92 9.15 5.60
N ILE A 85 3.19 9.42 5.36
CA ILE A 85 3.81 10.64 5.85
C ILE A 85 3.02 11.72 5.13
N ARG A 86 2.17 12.43 5.86
CA ARG A 86 1.48 13.63 5.35
C ARG A 86 2.52 14.45 4.61
N LEU A 87 2.51 14.40 3.28
CA LEU A 87 3.15 15.40 2.44
C LEU A 87 2.38 16.67 2.78
N LYS A 88 2.92 17.45 3.73
CA LYS A 88 2.45 18.81 3.96
C LYS A 88 2.50 19.49 2.60
N ARG A 89 1.32 19.90 2.12
CA ARG A 89 1.21 20.93 1.11
C ARG A 89 1.83 22.21 1.65
#